data_AF-A0A937Q1N0-F1
#
_entry.id   AF-A0A937Q1N0-F1
#
_cell.length_a   1.000
_cell.length_b   1.000
_cell.length_c   1.000
_cell.angle_alpha   90.00
_cell.angle_beta   90.00
_cell.angle_gamma   90.00
#
_symmetry.space_group_name_H-M   'P 1'
#
loop_
_entity.id
_entity.type
_entity.pdbx_description
1 polymer ?
#
loop_
_entity_poly.entity_id
_entity_poly.type
_entity_poly.pdbx_seq_one_letter_code
_entity_poly.pdbx_strand_id
1 'polypeptide(L)'
;MKIKIVVLCAIAVFTSFSYTRAAGASEPRTIIGLYDSTEAENPRDDQNFIHRNAEMVFNYLGLKVKYHDVSKGVPKDVPMDEVLGFISWFADDKLIGAREYCRWMSEIIKKGKKYIVLGNFGAYVDAGTKQVVPLEELNSAFNALGLLHIGNWSDNPLFIEIAEKDPDMVEFERTLENEAGLYERIIAVREGSKVYLKLKRTDLSDSLSDAVCVTSEGGFVLESYAIFTDYVTEKRQWRINPFLFFEEALSLKKAMPRYDTTTLFGRRVFYSHIDGDGVRNISLIDNKTFSGEIILNEILKKYDLPVTASFITVDINPEYSGSEKLVAIAREILSLDNIETGIHGFTHPLDWERQLTVFSVRGYSRPALMDSDKELVSESHYATAAIVTVSREEYLNKEIKGAAEYTNAFLDPEGKRVLINQWTGDCRPPAEAISLADNLGLE
;
A
#
# COMPACT_ATOMS: atom_id res chain seq x y z
N MET A 1 -78.05 -16.36 -27.34
CA MET A 1 -77.39 -15.05 -27.18
C MET A 1 -76.48 -15.13 -25.95
N LYS A 2 -75.16 -15.17 -26.15
CA LYS A 2 -74.02 -14.74 -25.27
C LYS A 2 -74.06 -15.06 -23.75
N ILE A 3 -73.02 -15.41 -22.99
CA ILE A 3 -71.57 -15.67 -23.11
C ILE A 3 -71.12 -16.07 -21.67
N LYS A 4 -70.15 -17.00 -21.54
CA LYS A 4 -69.21 -17.25 -20.42
C LYS A 4 -69.73 -17.42 -18.98
N ILE A 5 -69.62 -18.65 -18.46
CA ILE A 5 -69.03 -18.92 -17.13
C ILE A 5 -68.10 -20.12 -17.31
N VAL A 6 -66.79 -19.85 -17.33
CA VAL A 6 -65.72 -20.86 -17.40
C VAL A 6 -65.47 -21.37 -15.98
N VAL A 7 -65.38 -22.69 -15.88
CA VAL A 7 -65.10 -23.51 -14.71
C VAL A 7 -63.93 -22.96 -13.88
N LEU A 8 -64.21 -22.58 -12.64
CA LEU A 8 -63.22 -22.30 -11.59
C LEU A 8 -63.09 -23.56 -10.72
N CYS A 9 -62.29 -24.54 -11.16
CA CYS A 9 -61.78 -25.59 -10.28
C CYS A 9 -60.32 -25.26 -9.97
N ALA A 10 -60.10 -24.88 -8.72
CA ALA A 10 -58.83 -24.48 -8.15
C ALA A 10 -57.79 -25.61 -8.26
N ILE A 11 -56.78 -25.41 -9.12
CA ILE A 11 -55.47 -26.01 -8.96
C ILE A 11 -54.60 -24.92 -8.36
N ALA A 12 -54.61 -24.82 -7.03
CA ALA A 12 -53.60 -24.08 -6.29
C ALA A 12 -52.30 -24.90 -6.33
N VAL A 13 -51.53 -24.75 -7.41
CA VAL A 13 -50.11 -25.14 -7.38
C VAL A 13 -49.43 -24.13 -6.45
N PHE A 14 -49.22 -24.53 -5.20
CA PHE A 14 -48.24 -23.88 -4.35
C PHE A 14 -46.87 -24.06 -5.02
N THR A 15 -46.46 -23.08 -5.82
CA THR A 15 -45.06 -22.89 -6.14
C THR A 15 -44.39 -22.43 -4.85
N SER A 16 -43.99 -23.39 -4.04
CA SER A 16 -43.01 -23.20 -2.98
C SER A 16 -41.72 -22.75 -3.66
N PHE A 17 -41.58 -21.44 -3.89
CA PHE A 17 -40.25 -20.86 -4.08
C PHE A 17 -39.55 -21.03 -2.73
N SER A 18 -38.88 -22.16 -2.58
CA SER A 18 -37.81 -22.28 -1.62
C SER A 18 -36.84 -21.16 -1.98
N TYR A 19 -36.85 -20.09 -1.19
CA TYR A 19 -35.71 -19.20 -1.10
C TYR A 19 -34.58 -20.05 -0.53
N THR A 20 -33.94 -20.84 -1.40
CA THR A 20 -32.53 -21.16 -1.21
C THR A 20 -31.85 -19.81 -1.21
N ARG A 21 -31.71 -19.20 -0.02
CA ARG A 21 -30.59 -18.29 0.20
C ARG A 21 -29.39 -19.10 -0.24
N ALA A 22 -28.78 -18.72 -1.36
CA ALA A 22 -27.47 -19.21 -1.70
C ALA A 22 -26.63 -18.92 -0.45
N ALA A 23 -26.31 -19.97 0.32
CA ALA A 23 -25.33 -19.85 1.37
C ALA A 23 -24.07 -19.41 0.64
N GLY A 24 -23.67 -18.14 0.83
CA GLY A 24 -22.47 -17.63 0.21
C GLY A 24 -21.32 -18.54 0.63
N ALA A 25 -20.69 -19.21 -0.34
CA ALA A 25 -19.47 -19.94 -0.05
C ALA A 25 -18.44 -18.91 0.41
N SER A 26 -17.81 -19.17 1.56
CA SER A 26 -16.70 -18.34 2.02
C SER A 26 -15.54 -18.55 1.05
N GLU A 27 -15.16 -17.50 0.33
CA GLU A 27 -14.00 -17.53 -0.57
C GLU A 27 -12.76 -17.08 0.20
N PRO A 28 -11.65 -17.84 0.17
CA PRO A 28 -10.40 -17.40 0.76
C PRO A 28 -9.91 -16.15 0.03
N ARG A 29 -9.67 -15.08 0.78
CA ARG A 29 -9.29 -13.76 0.24
C ARG A 29 -7.99 -13.22 0.84
N THR A 30 -7.43 -13.92 1.83
CA THR A 30 -6.23 -13.47 2.52
C THR A 30 -4.99 -13.96 1.79
N ILE A 31 -4.09 -13.04 1.47
CA ILE A 31 -2.71 -13.34 1.11
C ILE A 31 -1.84 -13.07 2.34
N ILE A 32 -1.00 -14.02 2.72
CA ILE A 32 0.01 -13.78 3.76
C ILE A 32 1.27 -13.22 3.07
N GLY A 33 1.59 -11.96 3.35
CA GLY A 33 2.79 -11.29 2.86
C GLY A 33 3.96 -11.47 3.82
N LEU A 34 5.00 -12.15 3.37
CA LEU A 34 6.19 -12.44 4.16
C LEU A 34 7.26 -11.38 3.88
N TYR A 35 7.68 -10.71 4.95
CA TYR A 35 8.74 -9.70 4.91
C TYR A 35 9.76 -9.98 6.01
N ASP A 36 11.01 -9.56 5.84
CA ASP A 36 12.06 -9.70 6.85
C ASP A 36 12.38 -8.32 7.45
N SER A 37 12.00 -8.08 8.71
CA SER A 37 12.26 -6.79 9.36
C SER A 37 13.73 -6.49 9.63
N THR A 38 14.63 -7.46 9.43
CA THR A 38 16.08 -7.24 9.55
C THR A 38 16.67 -6.54 8.32
N GLU A 39 15.94 -6.53 7.20
CA GLU A 39 16.31 -5.80 5.98
C GLU A 39 15.91 -4.33 6.12
N ALA A 40 16.84 -3.42 5.80
CA ALA A 40 16.60 -1.97 5.89
C ALA A 40 15.49 -1.50 4.95
N GLU A 41 15.26 -2.23 3.86
CA GLU A 41 14.21 -1.96 2.90
C GLU A 41 12.86 -2.53 3.32
N ASN A 42 12.80 -3.49 4.24
CA ASN A 42 11.57 -4.13 4.71
C ASN A 42 11.36 -4.03 6.23
N PRO A 43 11.61 -2.89 6.89
CA PRO A 43 11.69 -2.83 8.35
C PRO A 43 10.35 -3.13 9.05
N ARG A 44 9.21 -2.98 8.37
CA ARG A 44 7.86 -3.08 8.97
C ARG A 44 6.81 -3.61 8.00
N ASP A 45 5.65 -3.97 8.55
CA ASP A 45 4.47 -4.43 7.82
C ASP A 45 3.87 -3.36 6.89
N ASP A 46 3.98 -2.08 7.27
CA ASP A 46 3.59 -0.92 6.46
C ASP A 46 4.74 -0.33 5.64
N GLN A 47 5.94 -0.89 5.74
CA GLN A 47 7.12 -0.45 5.02
C GLN A 47 7.94 -1.66 4.58
N ASN A 48 7.41 -2.37 3.59
CA ASN A 48 8.10 -3.45 2.89
C ASN A 48 7.76 -3.42 1.40
N PHE A 49 8.44 -4.25 0.60
CA PHE A 49 8.21 -4.30 -0.84
C PHE A 49 6.81 -4.77 -1.22
N ILE A 50 6.19 -5.66 -0.45
CA ILE A 50 4.83 -6.15 -0.74
C ILE A 50 3.82 -5.02 -0.51
N HIS A 51 3.88 -4.33 0.63
CA HIS A 51 3.00 -3.21 0.95
C HIS A 51 3.12 -2.07 -0.06
N ARG A 52 4.34 -1.62 -0.34
CA ARG A 52 4.59 -0.47 -1.21
C ARG A 52 4.28 -0.72 -2.69
N ASN A 53 4.15 -1.99 -3.11
CA ASN A 53 4.02 -2.32 -4.52
C ASN A 53 2.82 -3.23 -4.82
N ALA A 54 2.75 -4.41 -4.20
CA ALA A 54 1.80 -5.45 -4.56
C ALA A 54 0.41 -5.32 -3.88
N GLU A 55 0.34 -4.73 -2.69
CA GLU A 55 -0.91 -4.69 -1.90
C GLU A 55 -2.05 -3.98 -2.63
N MET A 56 -1.79 -2.85 -3.29
CA MET A 56 -2.80 -2.16 -4.08
C MET A 56 -3.39 -3.06 -5.17
N VAL A 57 -2.54 -3.84 -5.84
CA VAL A 57 -2.97 -4.78 -6.88
C VAL A 57 -3.79 -5.92 -6.29
N PHE A 58 -3.41 -6.45 -5.13
CA PHE A 58 -4.21 -7.45 -4.42
C PHE A 58 -5.58 -6.90 -4.00
N ASN A 59 -5.63 -5.68 -3.47
CA ASN A 59 -6.87 -4.99 -3.09
C ASN A 59 -7.79 -4.81 -4.31
N TYR A 60 -7.22 -4.39 -5.46
CA TYR A 60 -7.94 -4.30 -6.73
C TYR A 60 -8.49 -5.66 -7.19
N LEU A 61 -7.74 -6.75 -6.97
CA LEU A 61 -8.16 -8.12 -7.28
C LEU A 61 -9.16 -8.69 -6.25
N GLY A 62 -9.57 -7.92 -5.24
CA GLY A 62 -10.54 -8.33 -4.22
C GLY A 62 -9.95 -9.17 -3.08
N LEU A 63 -8.62 -9.11 -2.92
CA LEU A 63 -7.86 -9.80 -1.89
C LEU A 63 -7.43 -8.82 -0.80
N LYS A 64 -7.03 -9.34 0.36
CA LYS A 64 -6.43 -8.56 1.46
C LYS A 64 -5.09 -9.15 1.83
N VAL A 65 -4.13 -8.31 2.20
CA VAL A 65 -2.82 -8.78 2.67
C VAL A 65 -2.79 -8.78 4.20
N LYS A 66 -2.26 -9.85 4.79
CA LYS A 66 -1.84 -9.87 6.20
C LYS A 66 -0.34 -10.10 6.23
N TYR A 67 0.39 -9.20 6.88
CA TYR A 67 1.84 -9.29 6.94
C TYR A 67 2.30 -10.22 8.05
N HIS A 68 3.37 -10.95 7.78
CA HIS A 68 4.08 -11.74 8.78
C HIS A 68 5.58 -11.50 8.62
N ASP A 69 6.21 -11.12 9.72
CA ASP A 69 7.64 -10.92 9.83
C ASP A 69 8.37 -12.25 10.00
N VAL A 70 9.06 -12.71 8.94
CA VAL A 70 9.76 -13.99 8.95
C VAL A 70 11.03 -13.98 9.80
N SER A 71 11.54 -12.81 10.20
CA SER A 71 12.66 -12.72 11.15
C SER A 71 12.29 -13.29 12.52
N LYS A 72 10.98 -13.34 12.83
CA LYS A 72 10.41 -13.93 14.05
C LYS A 72 10.09 -15.42 13.90
N GLY A 73 10.50 -16.04 12.80
CA GLY A 73 10.20 -17.41 12.42
C GLY A 73 9.00 -17.53 11.49
N VAL A 74 8.79 -18.72 10.93
CA VAL A 74 7.70 -18.98 9.97
C VAL A 74 6.30 -18.90 10.61
N PRO A 75 5.24 -18.56 9.85
CA PRO A 75 3.86 -18.60 10.33
C PRO A 75 3.45 -19.99 10.83
N LYS A 76 3.04 -20.09 12.11
CA LYS A 76 2.63 -21.36 12.76
C LYS A 76 1.11 -21.59 12.72
N ASP A 77 0.33 -20.58 13.08
CA ASP A 77 -1.12 -20.68 13.23
C ASP A 77 -1.86 -19.99 12.07
N VAL A 78 -1.69 -20.52 10.86
CA VAL A 78 -2.33 -19.96 9.66
C VAL A 78 -3.79 -20.43 9.56
N PRO A 79 -4.79 -19.53 9.48
CA PRO A 79 -6.19 -19.89 9.24
C PRO A 79 -6.36 -20.31 7.77
N MET A 80 -6.07 -21.58 7.49
CA MET A 80 -5.99 -22.10 6.11
C MET A 80 -7.29 -21.90 5.33
N ASP A 81 -8.46 -21.88 5.96
CA ASP A 81 -9.74 -21.68 5.26
C ASP A 81 -9.94 -20.23 4.76
N GLU A 82 -9.24 -19.25 5.35
CA GLU A 82 -9.29 -17.84 4.93
C GLU A 82 -8.17 -17.45 3.97
N VAL A 83 -7.08 -18.21 3.97
CA VAL A 83 -5.85 -17.91 3.23
C VAL A 83 -5.88 -18.54 1.85
N LEU A 84 -5.80 -17.69 0.82
CA LEU A 84 -5.72 -18.11 -0.57
C LEU A 84 -4.30 -18.54 -0.94
N GLY A 85 -3.31 -17.79 -0.46
CA GLY A 85 -1.91 -18.05 -0.76
C GLY A 85 -0.95 -17.16 0.03
N PHE A 86 0.31 -17.26 -0.32
CA PHE A 86 1.43 -16.57 0.30
C PHE A 86 2.25 -15.86 -0.75
N ILE A 87 2.92 -14.79 -0.35
CA ILE A 87 3.90 -14.08 -1.17
C ILE A 87 5.13 -13.74 -0.33
N SER A 88 6.31 -13.93 -0.90
CA SER A 88 7.58 -13.44 -0.35
C SER A 88 8.24 -12.47 -1.32
N TRP A 89 8.81 -11.39 -0.78
CA TRP A 89 9.60 -10.43 -1.55
C TRP A 89 10.70 -9.84 -0.67
N PHE A 90 11.87 -10.48 -0.71
CA PHE A 90 13.02 -10.13 0.13
C PHE A 90 14.02 -9.24 -0.62
N ALA A 91 14.82 -8.50 0.14
CA ALA A 91 15.83 -7.58 -0.37
C ALA A 91 17.20 -8.25 -0.56
N ASP A 92 17.54 -9.23 0.26
CA ASP A 92 18.81 -9.95 0.14
C ASP A 92 18.63 -11.48 0.13
N ASP A 93 19.76 -12.21 0.18
CA ASP A 93 19.83 -13.66 0.07
C ASP A 93 19.82 -14.41 1.43
N LYS A 94 19.58 -13.69 2.53
CA LYS A 94 19.72 -14.22 3.90
C LYS A 94 18.41 -14.14 4.66
N LEU A 95 18.17 -15.18 5.44
CA LEU A 95 16.99 -15.27 6.31
C LEU A 95 17.34 -16.00 7.60
N ILE A 96 16.83 -15.52 8.74
CA ILE A 96 16.94 -16.26 10.01
C ILE A 96 16.08 -17.52 9.90
N GLY A 97 16.68 -18.71 10.06
CA GLY A 97 15.94 -19.97 9.92
C GLY A 97 15.66 -20.36 8.47
N ALA A 98 16.53 -20.00 7.52
CA ALA A 98 16.35 -20.24 6.09
C ALA A 98 15.99 -21.69 5.73
N ARG A 99 16.58 -22.68 6.43
CA ARG A 99 16.24 -24.11 6.24
C ARG A 99 14.82 -24.44 6.71
N GLU A 100 14.38 -23.87 7.83
CA GLU A 100 13.01 -24.02 8.34
C GLU A 100 12.01 -23.38 7.36
N TYR A 101 12.32 -22.20 6.84
CA TYR A 101 11.53 -21.53 5.81
C TYR A 101 11.36 -22.38 4.55
N CYS A 102 12.43 -22.97 4.00
CA CYS A 102 12.34 -23.83 2.82
C CYS A 102 11.41 -25.03 3.04
N ARG A 103 11.54 -25.70 4.20
CA ARG A 103 10.69 -26.84 4.56
C ARG A 103 9.24 -26.41 4.74
N TRP A 104 9.01 -25.33 5.48
CA TRP A 104 7.68 -24.76 5.71
C TRP A 104 6.99 -24.38 4.40
N MET A 105 7.68 -23.67 3.50
CA MET A 105 7.17 -23.30 2.17
C MET A 105 6.75 -24.55 1.38
N SER A 106 7.60 -25.58 1.38
CA SER A 106 7.28 -26.86 0.73
C SER A 106 6.00 -27.48 1.31
N GLU A 107 5.82 -27.46 2.63
CA GLU A 107 4.65 -28.01 3.32
C GLU A 107 3.35 -27.26 3.02
N ILE A 108 3.35 -25.92 3.02
CA ILE A 108 2.14 -25.14 2.75
C ILE A 108 1.69 -25.29 1.30
N ILE A 109 2.62 -25.39 0.35
CA ILE A 109 2.30 -25.64 -1.06
C ILE A 109 1.72 -27.05 -1.22
N LYS A 110 2.31 -28.06 -0.57
CA LYS A 110 1.75 -29.43 -0.53
C LYS A 110 0.37 -29.51 0.11
N LYS A 111 0.02 -28.59 1.02
CA LYS A 111 -1.33 -28.42 1.58
C LYS A 111 -2.29 -27.69 0.63
N GLY A 112 -1.87 -27.41 -0.61
CA GLY A 112 -2.70 -26.84 -1.67
C GLY A 112 -2.76 -25.31 -1.68
N LYS A 113 -1.87 -24.62 -0.96
CA LYS A 113 -1.81 -23.15 -0.98
C LYS A 113 -0.95 -22.64 -2.11
N LYS A 114 -1.40 -21.54 -2.73
CA LYS A 114 -0.64 -20.85 -3.76
C LYS A 114 0.53 -20.11 -3.14
N TYR A 115 1.66 -20.05 -3.83
CA TYR A 115 2.84 -19.34 -3.36
C TYR A 115 3.45 -18.47 -4.45
N ILE A 116 3.76 -17.22 -4.13
CA ILE A 116 4.42 -16.31 -5.06
C ILE A 116 5.79 -15.93 -4.49
N VAL A 117 6.83 -16.06 -5.31
CA VAL A 117 8.15 -15.48 -5.03
C VAL A 117 8.35 -14.33 -6.01
N LEU A 118 8.52 -13.11 -5.49
CA LEU A 118 8.92 -11.95 -6.28
C LEU A 118 10.31 -11.49 -5.84
N GLY A 119 11.23 -11.37 -6.79
CA GLY A 119 12.57 -10.89 -6.52
C GLY A 119 13.45 -11.97 -5.90
N ASN A 120 14.19 -11.58 -4.85
CA ASN A 120 15.10 -12.50 -4.18
C ASN A 120 14.32 -13.56 -3.38
N PHE A 121 14.81 -14.80 -3.39
CA PHE A 121 14.23 -15.90 -2.62
C PHE A 121 14.50 -15.78 -1.10
N GLY A 122 15.51 -15.02 -0.69
CA GLY A 122 15.83 -14.70 0.71
C GLY A 122 16.46 -15.83 1.53
N ALA A 123 16.27 -17.08 1.15
CA ALA A 123 16.69 -18.22 1.97
C ALA A 123 17.86 -19.02 1.36
N TYR A 124 18.82 -18.35 0.72
CA TYR A 124 20.05 -18.99 0.26
C TYR A 124 21.06 -19.19 1.40
N VAL A 125 21.09 -18.27 2.36
CA VAL A 125 21.97 -18.33 3.53
C VAL A 125 21.15 -18.18 4.81
N ASP A 126 21.41 -19.02 5.80
CA ASP A 126 20.83 -18.87 7.13
C ASP A 126 21.57 -17.76 7.89
N ALA A 127 20.91 -16.64 8.18
CA ALA A 127 21.53 -15.47 8.79
C ALA A 127 22.04 -15.73 10.22
N GLY A 128 21.38 -16.61 10.98
CA GLY A 128 21.74 -16.92 12.36
C GLY A 128 23.00 -17.81 12.46
N THR A 129 23.12 -18.79 11.57
CA THR A 129 24.24 -19.74 11.55
C THR A 129 25.34 -19.38 10.55
N LYS A 130 25.05 -18.47 9.61
CA LYS A 130 25.88 -18.08 8.47
C LYS A 130 26.21 -19.24 7.52
N GLN A 131 25.39 -20.28 7.54
CA GLN A 131 25.56 -21.45 6.67
C GLN A 131 24.70 -21.32 5.41
N VAL A 132 25.27 -21.69 4.27
CA VAL A 132 24.52 -21.82 3.01
C VAL A 132 23.51 -22.95 3.15
N VAL A 133 22.28 -22.72 2.71
CA VAL A 133 21.24 -23.76 2.69
C VAL A 133 21.65 -24.86 1.70
N PRO A 134 21.68 -26.14 2.10
CA PRO A 134 22.01 -27.23 1.18
C PRO A 134 21.07 -27.24 -0.03
N LEU A 135 21.62 -27.47 -1.22
CA LEU A 135 20.86 -27.43 -2.48
C LEU A 135 19.63 -28.35 -2.49
N GLU A 136 19.70 -29.51 -1.81
CA GLU A 136 18.56 -30.41 -1.65
C GLU A 136 17.38 -29.76 -0.89
N GLU A 137 17.68 -29.00 0.16
CA GLU A 137 16.67 -28.31 0.96
C GLU A 137 16.13 -27.08 0.24
N LEU A 138 17.00 -26.33 -0.44
CA LEU A 138 16.58 -25.24 -1.32
C LEU A 138 15.62 -25.76 -2.40
N ASN A 139 16.02 -26.84 -3.09
CA ASN A 139 15.18 -27.47 -4.10
C ASN A 139 13.93 -28.14 -3.52
N SER A 140 13.84 -28.41 -2.23
CA SER A 140 12.58 -28.89 -1.63
C SER A 140 11.47 -27.84 -1.70
N ALA A 141 11.83 -26.54 -1.64
CA ALA A 141 10.91 -25.42 -1.79
C ALA A 141 10.62 -25.13 -3.26
N PHE A 142 11.66 -24.99 -4.10
CA PHE A 142 11.48 -24.75 -5.54
C PHE A 142 10.68 -25.88 -6.22
N ASN A 143 10.97 -27.15 -5.93
CA ASN A 143 10.23 -28.27 -6.52
C ASN A 143 8.77 -28.31 -6.06
N ALA A 144 8.46 -27.82 -4.86
CA ALA A 144 7.09 -27.69 -4.41
C ALA A 144 6.34 -26.64 -5.23
N LEU A 145 6.99 -25.50 -5.55
CA LEU A 145 6.46 -24.48 -6.46
C LEU A 145 6.47 -24.92 -7.93
N GLY A 146 7.00 -26.11 -8.24
CA GLY A 146 7.06 -26.64 -9.61
C GLY A 146 8.28 -26.16 -10.41
N LEU A 147 9.33 -25.75 -9.73
CA LEU A 147 10.58 -25.22 -10.29
C LEU A 147 11.77 -26.07 -9.85
N LEU A 148 12.87 -26.00 -10.60
CA LEU A 148 14.16 -26.57 -10.22
C LEU A 148 15.20 -25.47 -10.20
N HIS A 149 15.84 -25.27 -9.05
CA HIS A 149 16.97 -24.38 -8.86
C HIS A 149 18.28 -25.11 -9.21
N ILE A 150 19.05 -24.53 -10.13
CA ILE A 150 20.33 -25.08 -10.59
C ILE A 150 21.50 -24.15 -10.21
N GLY A 151 21.30 -22.83 -10.17
CA GLY A 151 22.34 -21.84 -9.82
C GLY A 151 22.94 -21.15 -11.05
N ASN A 152 24.27 -21.14 -11.20
CA ASN A 152 24.97 -20.39 -12.27
C ASN A 152 24.69 -18.88 -12.28
N TRP A 153 24.55 -18.30 -11.09
CA TRP A 153 24.25 -16.89 -10.88
C TRP A 153 25.22 -15.96 -11.64
N SER A 154 24.71 -14.86 -12.18
CA SER A 154 25.48 -13.74 -12.71
C SER A 154 24.64 -12.46 -12.72
N ASP A 155 25.26 -11.34 -12.38
CA ASP A 155 24.75 -9.97 -12.51
C ASP A 155 25.48 -9.18 -13.61
N ASN A 156 26.33 -9.85 -14.40
CA ASN A 156 27.07 -9.19 -15.47
C ASN A 156 26.17 -9.10 -16.71
N PRO A 157 25.67 -7.91 -17.08
CA PRO A 157 24.73 -7.78 -18.19
C PRO A 157 25.34 -8.19 -19.55
N LEU A 158 26.68 -8.22 -19.68
CA LEU A 158 27.34 -8.69 -20.90
C LEU A 158 27.20 -10.20 -21.12
N PHE A 159 26.90 -10.94 -20.07
CA PHE A 159 26.69 -12.38 -20.14
C PHE A 159 25.23 -12.76 -20.29
N ILE A 160 24.29 -11.83 -20.12
CA ILE A 160 22.87 -12.15 -20.01
C ILE A 160 22.14 -11.67 -21.25
N GLU A 161 21.49 -12.59 -21.94
CA GLU A 161 20.63 -12.30 -23.09
C GLU A 161 19.18 -12.73 -22.80
N ILE A 162 18.22 -11.92 -23.26
CA ILE A 162 16.82 -12.31 -23.29
C ILE A 162 16.65 -13.30 -24.45
N ALA A 163 16.28 -14.54 -24.14
CA ALA A 163 16.05 -15.58 -25.13
C ALA A 163 14.62 -15.54 -25.68
N GLU A 164 13.63 -15.41 -24.80
CA GLU A 164 12.21 -15.30 -25.13
C GLU A 164 11.53 -14.37 -24.13
N LYS A 165 10.54 -13.58 -24.57
CA LYS A 165 9.72 -12.74 -23.69
C LYS A 165 8.29 -12.65 -24.21
N ASP A 166 7.33 -12.54 -23.29
CA ASP A 166 5.95 -12.18 -23.57
C ASP A 166 5.72 -10.71 -23.16
N PRO A 167 5.62 -9.77 -24.14
CA PRO A 167 5.54 -8.34 -23.83
C PRO A 167 4.28 -7.97 -23.04
N ASP A 168 3.16 -8.68 -23.21
CA ASP A 168 1.92 -8.40 -22.47
C ASP A 168 2.08 -8.71 -20.96
N MET A 169 3.01 -9.62 -20.64
CA MET A 169 3.34 -9.97 -19.27
C MET A 169 4.54 -9.22 -18.71
N VAL A 170 5.63 -9.00 -19.45
CA VAL A 170 6.91 -8.50 -18.87
C VAL A 170 7.35 -7.11 -19.34
N GLU A 171 6.49 -6.38 -20.06
CA GLU A 171 6.74 -5.01 -20.50
C GLU A 171 5.60 -4.04 -20.13
N PHE A 172 5.03 -4.17 -18.93
CA PHE A 172 3.80 -3.46 -18.55
C PHE A 172 3.93 -1.93 -18.56
N GLU A 173 4.85 -1.36 -17.77
CA GLU A 173 5.09 0.09 -17.74
C GLU A 173 6.35 0.51 -18.51
N ARG A 174 7.15 -0.47 -18.95
CA ARG A 174 8.45 -0.27 -19.58
C ARG A 174 8.86 -1.46 -20.44
N THR A 175 9.35 -1.17 -21.65
CA THR A 175 10.00 -2.16 -22.53
C THR A 175 11.26 -2.74 -21.91
N LEU A 176 11.46 -4.04 -22.02
CA LEU A 176 12.62 -4.81 -21.58
C LEU A 176 13.52 -5.11 -22.78
N GLU A 177 14.41 -4.18 -23.09
CA GLU A 177 15.39 -4.29 -24.17
C GLU A 177 16.78 -3.95 -23.66
N ASN A 178 17.73 -4.89 -23.77
CA ASN A 178 19.11 -4.71 -23.29
C ASN A 178 19.22 -4.33 -21.79
N GLU A 179 18.21 -4.69 -21.00
CA GLU A 179 18.10 -4.38 -19.57
C GLU A 179 17.96 -5.67 -18.74
N ALA A 180 18.60 -6.76 -19.20
CA ALA A 180 18.68 -8.00 -18.43
C ALA A 180 19.67 -7.82 -17.27
N GLY A 181 19.13 -7.68 -16.06
CA GLY A 181 19.92 -7.31 -14.88
C GLY A 181 20.59 -8.50 -14.20
N LEU A 182 19.81 -9.53 -13.86
CA LEU A 182 20.28 -10.69 -13.10
C LEU A 182 19.94 -11.98 -13.84
N TYR A 183 20.81 -12.97 -13.70
CA TYR A 183 20.59 -14.32 -14.18
C TYR A 183 20.81 -15.30 -13.04
N GLU A 184 19.88 -16.23 -12.89
CA GLU A 184 20.04 -17.44 -12.11
C GLU A 184 19.29 -18.54 -12.85
N ARG A 185 19.86 -19.75 -12.94
CA ARG A 185 19.30 -20.87 -13.68
C ARG A 185 18.20 -21.54 -12.87
N ILE A 186 16.96 -21.23 -13.23
CA ILE A 186 15.73 -21.81 -12.72
C ILE A 186 14.99 -22.44 -13.89
N ILE A 187 14.43 -23.63 -13.71
CA ILE A 187 13.66 -24.32 -14.76
C ILE A 187 12.28 -24.66 -14.23
N ALA A 188 11.23 -24.32 -14.96
CA ALA A 188 9.89 -24.80 -14.68
C ALA A 188 9.77 -26.29 -15.04
N VAL A 189 9.43 -27.13 -14.06
CA VAL A 189 9.40 -28.60 -14.22
C VAL A 189 7.99 -29.21 -14.20
N ARG A 190 6.96 -28.40 -13.93
CA ARG A 190 5.55 -28.86 -13.99
C ARG A 190 4.99 -28.76 -15.39
N GLU A 191 4.26 -29.80 -15.80
CA GLU A 191 3.47 -29.76 -17.02
C GLU A 191 2.42 -28.65 -16.94
N GLY A 192 2.24 -27.89 -18.02
CA GLY A 192 1.32 -26.75 -18.06
C GLY A 192 1.85 -25.46 -17.44
N SER A 193 3.09 -25.45 -16.94
CA SER A 193 3.77 -24.20 -16.56
C SER A 193 3.86 -23.24 -17.75
N LYS A 194 3.64 -21.96 -17.51
CA LYS A 194 3.84 -20.90 -18.50
C LYS A 194 5.07 -20.09 -18.16
N VAL A 195 5.94 -19.91 -19.14
CA VAL A 195 7.16 -19.11 -19.00
C VAL A 195 7.00 -17.86 -19.84
N TYR A 196 7.14 -16.70 -19.20
CA TYR A 196 6.93 -15.37 -19.79
C TYR A 196 8.24 -14.64 -20.06
N LEU A 197 9.32 -15.02 -19.41
CA LEU A 197 10.66 -14.52 -19.69
C LEU A 197 11.66 -15.65 -19.56
N LYS A 198 12.38 -15.90 -20.66
CA LYS A 198 13.56 -16.77 -20.67
C LYS A 198 14.81 -15.95 -20.85
N LEU A 199 15.81 -16.25 -20.03
CA LEU A 199 17.16 -15.72 -20.15
C LEU A 199 18.11 -16.82 -20.61
N LYS A 200 19.23 -16.43 -21.19
CA LYS A 200 20.36 -17.32 -21.42
C LYS A 200 21.67 -16.63 -21.09
N ARG A 201 22.68 -17.43 -20.77
CA ARG A 201 24.05 -16.95 -20.65
C ARG A 201 24.84 -17.15 -21.93
N THR A 202 25.56 -16.12 -22.36
CA THR A 202 26.39 -16.15 -23.58
C THR A 202 27.69 -16.92 -23.41
N ASP A 203 28.17 -17.03 -22.17
CA ASP A 203 29.43 -17.68 -21.81
C ASP A 203 29.28 -19.15 -21.39
N LEU A 204 28.04 -19.66 -21.28
CA LEU A 204 27.73 -21.05 -20.92
C LEU A 204 26.87 -21.72 -21.99
N SER A 205 27.19 -22.97 -22.31
CA SER A 205 26.27 -23.85 -23.06
C SER A 205 25.17 -24.37 -22.14
N ASP A 206 23.97 -24.62 -22.69
CA ASP A 206 22.79 -25.08 -21.93
C ASP A 206 22.47 -24.20 -20.72
N SER A 207 22.16 -22.93 -21.02
CA SER A 207 22.00 -21.86 -20.03
C SER A 207 20.62 -21.21 -20.08
N LEU A 208 19.60 -21.87 -20.66
CA LEU A 208 18.25 -21.35 -20.59
C LEU A 208 17.76 -21.34 -19.15
N SER A 209 17.12 -20.25 -18.76
CA SER A 209 16.51 -20.04 -17.45
C SER A 209 15.15 -19.38 -17.59
N ASP A 210 14.17 -19.89 -16.84
CA ASP A 210 12.80 -19.40 -16.78
C ASP A 210 12.67 -18.33 -15.69
N ALA A 211 13.04 -17.08 -16.03
CA ALA A 211 13.14 -15.97 -15.09
C ALA A 211 11.78 -15.42 -14.63
N VAL A 212 10.73 -15.54 -15.45
CA VAL A 212 9.35 -15.21 -15.06
C VAL A 212 8.45 -16.36 -15.49
N CYS A 213 7.80 -17.01 -14.54
CA CYS A 213 6.92 -18.13 -14.83
C CYS A 213 5.78 -18.28 -13.83
N VAL A 214 4.73 -18.97 -14.28
CA VAL A 214 3.57 -19.36 -13.49
C VAL A 214 3.37 -20.87 -13.61
N THR A 215 3.19 -21.54 -12.48
CA THR A 215 2.93 -22.97 -12.36
C THR A 215 1.54 -23.23 -11.80
N SER A 216 1.13 -24.49 -11.68
CA SER A 216 -0.13 -24.83 -10.99
C SER A 216 -0.10 -24.50 -9.50
N GLU A 217 1.07 -24.30 -8.90
CA GLU A 217 1.28 -24.06 -7.47
C GLU A 217 1.49 -22.58 -7.15
N GLY A 218 1.77 -21.73 -8.15
CA GLY A 218 1.96 -20.31 -7.92
C GLY A 218 2.77 -19.59 -8.99
N GLY A 219 3.51 -18.56 -8.59
CA GLY A 219 4.28 -17.72 -9.50
C GLY A 219 5.70 -17.44 -9.02
N PHE A 220 6.61 -17.25 -9.96
CA PHE A 220 7.99 -16.90 -9.68
C PHE A 220 8.46 -15.80 -10.63
N VAL A 221 9.07 -14.76 -10.04
CA VAL A 221 9.70 -13.65 -10.76
C VAL A 221 11.07 -13.47 -10.17
N LEU A 222 12.09 -13.73 -10.98
CA LEU A 222 13.48 -13.54 -10.60
C LEU A 222 13.76 -12.06 -10.30
N GLU A 223 14.72 -11.83 -9.40
CA GLU A 223 15.25 -10.51 -9.10
C GLU A 223 15.62 -9.71 -10.36
N SER A 224 15.44 -8.38 -10.31
CA SER A 224 15.52 -7.43 -11.43
C SER A 224 14.35 -7.44 -12.43
N TYR A 225 13.43 -8.41 -12.39
CA TYR A 225 12.35 -8.51 -13.39
C TYR A 225 10.94 -8.23 -12.85
N ALA A 226 10.76 -7.93 -11.57
CA ALA A 226 9.48 -7.47 -11.03
C ALA A 226 9.29 -5.96 -11.24
N ILE A 227 10.27 -5.15 -10.80
CA ILE A 227 10.26 -3.69 -10.87
C ILE A 227 11.61 -3.19 -11.37
N PHE A 228 11.56 -2.21 -12.27
CA PHE A 228 12.69 -1.38 -12.65
C PHE A 228 12.77 -0.16 -11.73
N THR A 229 13.98 0.19 -11.30
CA THR A 229 14.26 1.41 -10.53
C THR A 229 15.33 2.22 -11.26
N ASP A 230 15.01 3.48 -11.59
CA ASP A 230 16.00 4.46 -12.02
C ASP A 230 16.62 5.09 -10.77
N TYR A 231 17.89 4.81 -10.50
CA TYR A 231 18.60 5.32 -9.32
C TYR A 231 18.96 6.81 -9.40
N VAL A 232 18.80 7.46 -10.56
CA VAL A 232 19.03 8.90 -10.71
C VAL A 232 17.74 9.69 -10.44
N THR A 233 16.62 9.22 -10.99
CA THR A 233 15.33 9.90 -10.85
C THR A 233 14.46 9.33 -9.73
N GLU A 234 14.89 8.23 -9.11
CA GLU A 234 14.14 7.42 -8.14
C GLU A 234 12.81 6.87 -8.70
N LYS A 235 12.59 6.98 -10.01
CA LYS A 235 11.39 6.50 -10.67
C LYS A 235 11.37 4.97 -10.65
N ARG A 236 10.27 4.41 -10.16
CA ARG A 236 10.02 2.97 -10.15
C ARG A 236 8.94 2.62 -11.16
N GLN A 237 9.12 1.53 -11.89
CA GLN A 237 8.18 1.06 -12.91
C GLN A 237 8.03 -0.46 -12.86
N TRP A 238 6.81 -0.96 -12.96
CA TRP A 238 6.53 -2.39 -13.11
C TRP A 238 7.07 -2.94 -14.42
N ARG A 239 7.81 -4.05 -14.33
CA ARG A 239 8.20 -4.88 -15.48
C ARG A 239 7.10 -5.87 -15.78
N ILE A 240 6.79 -6.74 -14.81
CA ILE A 240 5.64 -7.63 -14.93
C ILE A 240 4.34 -6.80 -14.96
N ASN A 241 3.32 -7.28 -15.66
CA ASN A 241 1.96 -6.82 -15.48
C ASN A 241 1.42 -7.46 -14.18
N PRO A 242 1.38 -6.71 -13.06
CA PRO A 242 1.10 -7.33 -11.77
C PRO A 242 -0.35 -7.81 -11.69
N PHE A 243 -1.26 -7.19 -12.44
CA PHE A 243 -2.67 -7.59 -12.48
C PHE A 243 -2.83 -8.95 -13.15
N LEU A 244 -2.23 -9.16 -14.32
CA LEU A 244 -2.27 -10.44 -15.03
C LEU A 244 -1.49 -11.52 -14.30
N PHE A 245 -0.28 -11.18 -13.80
CA PHE A 245 0.58 -12.12 -13.11
C PHE A 245 -0.08 -12.66 -11.84
N PHE A 246 -0.59 -11.80 -10.96
CA PHE A 246 -1.25 -12.25 -9.73
C PHE A 246 -2.57 -12.96 -9.98
N GLU A 247 -3.35 -12.52 -10.98
CA GLU A 247 -4.59 -13.21 -11.36
C GLU A 247 -4.31 -14.66 -11.79
N GLU A 248 -3.24 -14.88 -12.58
CA GLU A 248 -2.86 -16.21 -13.04
C GLU A 248 -2.18 -17.06 -11.95
N ALA A 249 -1.18 -16.50 -11.25
CA ALA A 249 -0.41 -17.20 -10.21
C ALA A 249 -1.30 -17.68 -9.04
N LEU A 250 -2.33 -16.90 -8.69
CA LEU A 250 -3.30 -17.28 -7.66
C LEU A 250 -4.49 -18.07 -8.22
N SER A 251 -4.53 -18.28 -9.54
CA SER A 251 -5.63 -18.95 -10.24
C SER A 251 -7.00 -18.32 -9.92
N LEU A 252 -7.05 -16.99 -9.89
CA LEU A 252 -8.28 -16.26 -9.56
C LEU A 252 -9.33 -16.46 -10.65
N LYS A 253 -10.56 -16.73 -10.23
CA LYS A 253 -11.69 -16.81 -11.16
C LYS A 253 -12.12 -15.39 -11.53
N LYS A 254 -12.29 -15.10 -12.82
CA LYS A 254 -12.81 -13.80 -13.31
C LYS A 254 -14.16 -13.39 -12.69
N ALA A 255 -14.97 -14.36 -12.26
CA ALA A 255 -16.27 -14.12 -11.63
C ALA A 255 -16.20 -13.88 -10.10
N MET A 256 -15.01 -13.91 -9.49
CA MET A 256 -14.86 -13.65 -8.06
C MET A 256 -15.28 -12.20 -7.75
N PRO A 257 -16.16 -11.96 -6.76
CA PRO A 257 -16.56 -10.61 -6.39
C PRO A 257 -15.35 -9.83 -5.86
N ARG A 258 -15.08 -8.68 -6.49
CA ARG A 258 -14.05 -7.70 -6.09
C ARG A 258 -14.75 -6.49 -5.47
N TYR A 259 -14.11 -5.85 -4.50
CA TYR A 259 -14.65 -4.61 -3.94
C TYR A 259 -14.58 -3.50 -4.99
N ASP A 260 -15.72 -2.87 -5.26
CA ASP A 260 -15.74 -1.62 -6.03
C ASP A 260 -15.65 -0.48 -5.03
N THR A 261 -14.46 0.09 -4.88
CA THR A 261 -14.21 1.26 -4.02
C THR A 261 -14.68 2.57 -4.66
N THR A 262 -15.14 2.52 -5.91
CA THR A 262 -15.54 3.69 -6.69
C THR A 262 -17.04 3.81 -6.87
N THR A 263 -17.83 2.80 -6.48
CA THR A 263 -19.29 2.77 -6.66
C THR A 263 -20.02 2.38 -5.38
N LEU A 264 -21.03 3.16 -5.02
CA LEU A 264 -21.98 2.85 -3.96
C LEU A 264 -23.42 2.89 -4.52
N PHE A 265 -24.20 1.85 -4.29
CA PHE A 265 -25.58 1.70 -4.81
C PHE A 265 -25.71 1.93 -6.33
N GLY A 266 -24.73 1.48 -7.11
CA GLY A 266 -24.71 1.63 -8.58
C GLY A 266 -24.40 3.04 -9.07
N ARG A 267 -23.93 3.93 -8.19
CA ARG A 267 -23.49 5.29 -8.52
C ARG A 267 -22.02 5.47 -8.16
N ARG A 268 -21.27 6.19 -8.99
CA ARG A 268 -19.89 6.53 -8.68
C ARG A 268 -19.85 7.39 -7.42
N VAL A 269 -18.97 7.04 -6.50
CA VAL A 269 -18.64 7.84 -5.33
C VAL A 269 -17.74 8.99 -5.80
N PHE A 270 -18.06 10.20 -5.36
CA PHE A 270 -17.21 11.37 -5.51
C PHE A 270 -16.93 11.90 -4.11
N TYR A 271 -15.65 12.07 -3.81
CA TYR A 271 -15.18 12.81 -2.64
C TYR A 271 -14.00 13.66 -3.08
N SER A 272 -13.85 14.83 -2.47
CA SER A 272 -12.76 15.76 -2.76
C SER A 272 -12.35 16.41 -1.46
N HIS A 273 -11.04 16.57 -1.27
CA HIS A 273 -10.51 17.30 -0.14
C HIS A 273 -9.31 18.14 -0.55
N ILE A 274 -9.08 19.22 0.19
CA ILE A 274 -7.91 20.08 0.11
C ILE A 274 -7.30 20.06 1.51
N ASP A 275 -6.04 19.64 1.60
CA ASP A 275 -5.29 19.68 2.85
C ASP A 275 -4.93 21.11 3.27
N GLY A 276 -4.47 21.26 4.50
CA GLY A 276 -4.15 22.56 5.07
C GLY A 276 -2.84 23.18 4.56
N ASP A 277 -2.14 22.51 3.64
CA ASP A 277 -0.77 22.84 3.29
C ASP A 277 -0.70 24.03 2.33
N GLY A 278 0.26 24.92 2.59
CA GLY A 278 0.61 25.98 1.65
C GLY A 278 -0.47 27.04 1.43
N VAL A 279 -1.49 27.12 2.28
CA VAL A 279 -2.54 28.15 2.20
C VAL A 279 -1.96 29.56 2.14
N ARG A 280 -0.88 29.83 2.89
CA ARG A 280 -0.17 31.11 2.90
C ARG A 280 0.98 31.23 1.90
N ASN A 281 1.23 30.22 1.08
CA ASN A 281 2.26 30.31 0.05
C ASN A 281 1.89 31.39 -0.96
N ILE A 282 2.90 32.09 -1.48
CA ILE A 282 2.68 33.02 -2.59
C ILE A 282 2.55 32.20 -3.87
N SER A 283 1.42 32.36 -4.54
CA SER A 283 1.11 31.65 -5.79
C SER A 283 2.10 32.02 -6.88
N LEU A 284 2.57 31.02 -7.63
CA LEU A 284 3.43 31.24 -8.80
C LEU A 284 2.68 31.80 -10.01
N ILE A 285 1.34 31.82 -9.98
CA ILE A 285 0.50 32.37 -11.06
C ILE A 285 0.75 33.87 -11.22
N ASP A 286 0.75 34.60 -10.11
CA ASP A 286 0.91 36.06 -10.11
C ASP A 286 2.06 36.57 -9.21
N ASN A 287 2.73 35.66 -8.48
CA ASN A 287 3.81 35.93 -7.55
C ASN A 287 3.47 36.98 -6.48
N LYS A 288 2.18 37.09 -6.11
CA LYS A 288 1.69 38.08 -5.14
C LYS A 288 0.58 37.56 -4.24
N THR A 289 -0.35 36.78 -4.78
CA THR A 289 -1.57 36.35 -4.09
C THR A 289 -1.31 35.07 -3.32
N PHE A 290 -1.96 34.91 -2.16
CA PHE A 290 -1.86 33.65 -1.41
C PHE A 290 -2.53 32.51 -2.18
N SER A 291 -1.93 31.32 -2.16
CA SER A 291 -2.50 30.13 -2.80
C SER A 291 -3.92 29.84 -2.34
N GLY A 292 -4.22 30.00 -1.04
CA GLY A 292 -5.58 29.86 -0.52
C GLY A 292 -6.59 30.82 -1.14
N GLU A 293 -6.18 32.05 -1.44
CA GLU A 293 -7.04 33.06 -2.10
C GLU A 293 -7.27 32.73 -3.58
N ILE A 294 -6.25 32.19 -4.26
CA ILE A 294 -6.41 31.65 -5.62
C ILE A 294 -7.39 30.48 -5.62
N ILE A 295 -7.22 29.49 -4.73
CA ILE A 295 -8.10 28.32 -4.63
C ILE A 295 -9.54 28.74 -4.33
N LEU A 296 -9.74 29.65 -3.39
CA LEU A 296 -11.06 30.21 -3.08
C LEU A 296 -11.74 30.81 -4.32
N ASN A 297 -11.03 31.69 -5.04
CA ASN A 297 -11.64 32.48 -6.12
C ASN A 297 -11.74 31.72 -7.45
N GLU A 298 -10.76 30.87 -7.76
CA GLU A 298 -10.67 30.18 -9.05
C GLU A 298 -11.28 28.77 -9.03
N ILE A 299 -11.42 28.16 -7.85
CA ILE A 299 -11.94 26.80 -7.71
C ILE A 299 -13.22 26.80 -6.87
N LEU A 300 -13.13 27.11 -5.57
CA LEU A 300 -14.22 26.84 -4.63
C LEU A 300 -15.47 27.70 -4.88
N LYS A 301 -15.31 28.96 -5.32
CA LYS A 301 -16.43 29.81 -5.73
C LYS A 301 -16.98 29.52 -7.13
N LYS A 302 -16.21 28.85 -7.99
CA LYS A 302 -16.59 28.61 -9.40
C LYS A 302 -17.24 27.25 -9.61
N TYR A 303 -16.88 26.26 -8.80
CA TYR A 303 -17.38 24.89 -8.91
C TYR A 303 -18.17 24.53 -7.66
N ASP A 304 -19.47 24.36 -7.84
CA ASP A 304 -20.38 23.86 -6.80
C ASP A 304 -20.26 22.34 -6.67
N LEU A 305 -19.12 21.91 -6.12
CA LEU A 305 -18.80 20.51 -5.81
C LEU A 305 -18.57 20.38 -4.31
N PRO A 306 -18.97 19.27 -3.67
CA PRO A 306 -18.66 19.03 -2.27
C PRO A 306 -17.15 18.84 -2.09
N VAL A 307 -16.55 19.66 -1.24
CA VAL A 307 -15.11 19.61 -0.93
C VAL A 307 -14.89 19.72 0.57
N THR A 308 -14.09 18.85 1.15
CA THR A 308 -13.59 19.04 2.51
C THR A 308 -12.35 19.94 2.48
N ALA A 309 -12.35 21.04 3.23
CA ALA A 309 -11.19 21.92 3.36
C ALA A 309 -10.70 21.93 4.81
N SER A 310 -9.39 21.81 5.00
CA SER A 310 -8.76 21.85 6.32
C SER A 310 -7.66 22.92 6.38
N PHE A 311 -7.21 23.24 7.59
CA PHE A 311 -6.14 24.21 7.80
C PHE A 311 -5.20 23.78 8.92
N ILE A 312 -3.92 24.09 8.78
CA ILE A 312 -2.96 24.06 9.88
C ILE A 312 -3.18 25.31 10.71
N THR A 313 -3.60 25.17 11.96
CA THR A 313 -4.07 26.35 12.72
C THR A 313 -2.97 27.35 13.05
N VAL A 314 -1.70 26.93 13.22
CA VAL A 314 -0.55 27.86 13.37
C VAL A 314 -0.33 28.73 12.13
N ASP A 315 -0.64 28.20 10.96
CA ASP A 315 -0.42 28.88 9.67
C ASP A 315 -1.50 29.95 9.41
N ILE A 316 -2.64 29.84 10.09
CA ILE A 316 -3.76 30.80 9.99
C ILE A 316 -3.78 31.79 11.15
N ASN A 317 -3.51 31.34 12.38
CA ASN A 317 -3.68 32.14 13.58
C ASN A 317 -2.64 33.29 13.71
N PRO A 318 -3.08 34.57 13.80
CA PRO A 318 -2.20 35.74 13.95
C PRO A 318 -1.36 35.77 15.23
N GLU A 319 -1.73 35.01 16.27
CA GLU A 319 -0.91 34.86 17.48
C GLU A 319 0.38 34.07 17.23
N TYR A 320 0.44 33.34 16.12
CA TYR A 320 1.58 32.50 15.74
C TYR A 320 2.18 32.96 14.39
N SER A 321 2.03 32.18 13.33
CA SER A 321 2.64 32.45 12.02
C SER A 321 1.65 33.02 11.00
N GLY A 322 0.37 33.07 11.35
CA GLY A 322 -0.70 33.51 10.46
C GLY A 322 -0.90 35.03 10.41
N SER A 323 -2.05 35.45 9.88
CA SER A 323 -2.41 36.87 9.75
C SER A 323 -3.92 37.04 9.64
N GLU A 324 -4.42 38.25 9.93
CA GLU A 324 -5.85 38.57 9.79
C GLU A 324 -6.36 38.33 8.35
N LYS A 325 -5.49 38.51 7.35
CA LYS A 325 -5.83 38.19 5.95
C LYS A 325 -6.06 36.70 5.76
N LEU A 326 -5.24 35.84 6.37
CA LEU A 326 -5.39 34.38 6.26
C LEU A 326 -6.61 33.89 7.02
N VAL A 327 -6.91 34.47 8.19
CA VAL A 327 -8.16 34.21 8.91
C VAL A 327 -9.36 34.56 8.03
N ALA A 328 -9.35 35.73 7.38
CA ALA A 328 -10.43 36.14 6.48
C ALA A 328 -10.61 35.18 5.29
N ILE A 329 -9.52 34.74 4.65
CA ILE A 329 -9.56 33.76 3.57
C ILE A 329 -10.14 32.43 4.05
N ALA A 330 -9.64 31.89 5.17
CA ALA A 330 -10.11 30.62 5.71
C ALA A 330 -11.60 30.68 6.09
N ARG A 331 -12.05 31.77 6.73
CA ARG A 331 -13.48 32.00 7.02
C ARG A 331 -14.33 32.04 5.76
N GLU A 332 -13.86 32.72 4.72
CA GLU A 332 -14.60 32.81 3.47
C GLU A 332 -14.71 31.45 2.79
N ILE A 333 -13.64 30.64 2.78
CA ILE A 333 -13.66 29.25 2.31
C ILE A 333 -14.68 28.43 3.11
N LEU A 334 -14.59 28.42 4.45
CA LEU A 334 -15.45 27.59 5.29
C LEU A 334 -16.92 28.07 5.33
N SER A 335 -17.18 29.32 4.92
CA SER A 335 -18.54 29.86 4.81
C SER A 335 -19.31 29.39 3.57
N LEU A 336 -18.64 28.76 2.60
CA LEU A 336 -19.29 28.24 1.41
C LEU A 336 -20.12 26.98 1.74
N ASP A 337 -21.34 26.91 1.19
CA ASP A 337 -22.31 25.83 1.47
C ASP A 337 -21.84 24.45 1.02
N ASN A 338 -20.98 24.40 -0.01
CA ASN A 338 -20.42 23.16 -0.57
C ASN A 338 -19.12 22.71 0.10
N ILE A 339 -18.70 23.39 1.19
CA ILE A 339 -17.47 23.06 1.90
C ILE A 339 -17.79 22.34 3.21
N GLU A 340 -17.13 21.22 3.45
CA GLU A 340 -17.09 20.55 4.75
C GLU A 340 -15.82 20.94 5.50
N THR A 341 -15.92 21.21 6.81
CA THR A 341 -14.79 21.68 7.61
C THR A 341 -13.99 20.53 8.18
N GLY A 342 -12.69 20.50 7.89
CA GLY A 342 -11.72 19.63 8.53
C GLY A 342 -10.62 20.39 9.27
N ILE A 343 -9.78 19.66 10.01
CA ILE A 343 -8.53 20.17 10.60
C ILE A 343 -7.32 19.46 10.01
N HIS A 344 -6.18 20.16 10.01
CA HIS A 344 -4.88 19.62 9.58
C HIS A 344 -3.82 19.86 10.66
N GLY A 345 -4.20 19.63 11.91
CA GLY A 345 -3.33 19.82 13.07
C GLY A 345 -3.16 21.27 13.53
N PHE A 346 -2.41 21.42 14.62
CA PHE A 346 -1.91 22.68 15.15
C PHE A 346 -0.61 23.08 14.48
N THR A 347 0.44 22.25 14.55
CA THR A 347 1.76 22.56 13.96
C THR A 347 2.14 21.67 12.77
N HIS A 348 1.18 20.93 12.20
CA HIS A 348 1.44 19.92 11.16
C HIS A 348 2.48 18.90 11.63
N PRO A 349 2.06 17.90 12.42
CA PRO A 349 2.90 16.77 12.75
C PRO A 349 3.47 16.09 11.52
N LEU A 350 4.78 15.91 11.52
CA LEU A 350 5.53 15.20 10.48
C LEU A 350 5.67 13.71 10.81
N ASP A 351 5.99 13.42 12.08
CA ASP A 351 6.03 12.06 12.63
C ASP A 351 5.24 12.10 13.94
N TRP A 352 4.06 11.49 13.93
CA TRP A 352 3.15 11.54 15.06
C TRP A 352 3.72 10.80 16.27
N GLU A 353 4.47 9.70 16.10
CA GLU A 353 5.02 8.93 17.21
C GLU A 353 6.25 9.61 17.84
N ARG A 354 7.13 10.13 17.00
CA ARG A 354 8.33 10.85 17.45
C ARG A 354 8.07 12.30 17.85
N GLN A 355 6.83 12.77 17.74
CA GLN A 355 6.40 14.14 18.02
C GLN A 355 7.25 15.19 17.28
N LEU A 356 7.50 14.92 16.00
CA LEU A 356 8.16 15.86 15.09
C LEU A 356 7.11 16.66 14.33
N THR A 357 7.39 17.93 14.07
CA THR A 357 6.40 18.84 13.48
C THR A 357 7.05 19.92 12.62
N VAL A 358 6.29 20.56 11.74
CA VAL A 358 6.81 21.60 10.85
C VAL A 358 7.15 22.89 11.61
N PHE A 359 6.26 23.33 12.50
CA PHE A 359 6.39 24.65 13.12
C PHE A 359 7.08 24.61 14.49
N SER A 360 8.03 25.52 14.69
CA SER A 360 8.61 25.81 16.01
C SER A 360 7.78 26.86 16.74
N VAL A 361 7.02 26.46 17.76
CA VAL A 361 6.14 27.33 18.55
C VAL A 361 6.66 27.45 19.97
N ARG A 362 6.89 28.69 20.42
CA ARG A 362 7.43 28.98 21.76
C ARG A 362 6.60 28.31 22.86
N GLY A 363 7.26 27.52 23.70
CA GLY A 363 6.62 26.80 24.82
C GLY A 363 5.93 25.50 24.43
N TYR A 364 5.93 25.13 23.14
CA TYR A 364 5.31 23.92 22.61
C TYR A 364 6.31 23.03 21.89
N SER A 365 7.10 23.61 20.99
CA SER A 365 8.13 22.92 20.20
C SER A 365 9.39 23.78 20.06
N ARG A 366 10.51 23.15 19.68
CA ARG A 366 11.79 23.81 19.41
C ARG A 366 12.42 23.29 18.12
N PRO A 367 13.27 24.06 17.43
CA PRO A 367 14.01 23.55 16.27
C PRO A 367 14.91 22.37 16.65
N ALA A 368 14.99 21.37 15.78
CA ALA A 368 15.85 20.19 15.95
C ALA A 368 17.28 20.48 15.46
N LEU A 369 18.01 21.32 16.20
CA LEU A 369 19.34 21.82 15.79
C LEU A 369 20.51 21.21 16.58
N MET A 370 20.24 20.38 17.59
CA MET A 370 21.30 19.79 18.44
C MET A 370 21.86 18.52 17.80
N ASP A 371 23.13 18.20 18.06
CA ASP A 371 23.72 16.94 17.59
C ASP A 371 22.97 15.71 18.12
N SER A 372 22.43 15.79 19.33
CA SER A 372 21.57 14.75 19.93
C SER A 372 20.25 14.55 19.21
N ASP A 373 19.78 15.55 18.44
CA ASP A 373 18.52 15.47 17.71
C ASP A 373 18.69 14.77 16.35
N LYS A 374 19.93 14.66 15.85
CA LYS A 374 20.23 14.16 14.50
C LYS A 374 19.75 12.74 14.30
N GLU A 375 19.89 11.86 15.30
CA GLU A 375 19.43 10.47 15.21
C GLU A 375 17.91 10.42 15.02
N LEU A 376 17.17 11.07 15.93
CA LEU A 376 15.70 11.18 15.89
C LEU A 376 15.18 11.72 14.54
N VAL A 377 15.82 12.76 14.02
CA VAL A 377 15.42 13.41 12.78
C VAL A 377 15.82 12.58 11.55
N SER A 378 17.01 11.99 11.55
CA SER A 378 17.53 11.18 10.43
C SER A 378 16.67 9.96 10.15
N GLU A 379 16.08 9.36 11.18
CA GLU A 379 15.19 8.22 11.04
C GLU A 379 13.76 8.59 10.60
N SER A 380 13.43 9.89 10.52
CA SER A 380 12.08 10.38 10.21
C SER A 380 11.90 10.85 8.76
N HIS A 381 12.95 10.84 7.92
CA HIS A 381 13.00 11.47 6.58
C HIS A 381 12.86 13.02 6.59
N TYR A 382 12.50 13.65 7.70
CA TYR A 382 12.23 15.09 7.79
C TYR A 382 13.38 15.91 8.41
N ALA A 383 14.46 16.11 7.65
CA ALA A 383 15.72 16.73 8.11
C ALA A 383 15.60 18.15 8.71
N THR A 384 14.49 18.87 8.49
CA THR A 384 14.27 20.25 8.95
C THR A 384 13.09 20.41 9.92
N ALA A 385 12.77 19.37 10.71
CA ALA A 385 11.67 19.38 11.66
C ALA A 385 11.93 20.19 12.96
N ALA A 386 10.86 20.53 13.67
CA ALA A 386 10.86 20.92 15.07
C ALA A 386 10.46 19.73 15.95
N ILE A 387 11.00 19.68 17.18
CA ILE A 387 10.68 18.68 18.19
C ILE A 387 9.67 19.29 19.16
N VAL A 388 8.54 18.61 19.36
CA VAL A 388 7.58 18.97 20.40
C VAL A 388 8.16 18.67 21.78
N THR A 389 8.06 19.64 22.69
CA THR A 389 8.67 19.56 24.04
C THR A 389 7.65 19.37 25.15
N VAL A 390 6.35 19.44 24.85
CA VAL A 390 5.27 19.19 25.80
C VAL A 390 5.01 17.69 25.96
N SER A 391 4.20 17.33 26.96
CA SER A 391 3.81 15.93 27.17
C SER A 391 3.05 15.37 25.95
N ARG A 392 3.08 14.05 25.77
CA ARG A 392 2.32 13.34 24.72
C ARG A 392 0.84 13.71 24.74
N GLU A 393 0.24 13.75 25.94
CA GLU A 393 -1.16 14.12 26.13
C GLU A 393 -1.45 15.56 25.70
N GLU A 394 -0.58 16.51 26.09
CA GLU A 394 -0.75 17.92 25.71
C GLU A 394 -0.56 18.11 24.21
N TYR A 395 0.41 17.44 23.61
CA TYR A 395 0.63 17.39 22.17
C TYR A 395 -0.63 16.91 21.42
N LEU A 396 -1.14 15.71 21.74
CA LEU A 396 -2.32 15.17 21.07
C LEU A 396 -3.56 16.04 21.27
N ASN A 397 -3.77 16.56 22.48
CA ASN A 397 -4.85 17.50 22.74
C ASN A 397 -4.70 18.78 21.92
N LYS A 398 -3.51 19.35 21.81
CA LYS A 398 -3.30 20.59 21.06
C LYS A 398 -3.47 20.37 19.56
N GLU A 399 -2.91 19.30 19.01
CA GLU A 399 -2.98 18.98 17.58
C GLU A 399 -4.40 18.64 17.11
N ILE A 400 -5.20 17.95 17.93
CA ILE A 400 -6.52 17.45 17.51
C ILE A 400 -7.62 18.34 18.08
N LYS A 401 -7.80 18.28 19.41
CA LYS A 401 -8.89 19.00 20.08
C LYS A 401 -8.72 20.52 19.97
N GLY A 402 -7.52 21.02 20.24
CA GLY A 402 -7.22 22.45 20.19
C GLY A 402 -7.35 23.03 18.78
N ALA A 403 -6.93 22.28 17.76
CA ALA A 403 -7.12 22.66 16.37
C ALA A 403 -8.61 22.72 15.98
N ALA A 404 -9.40 21.74 16.42
CA ALA A 404 -10.84 21.73 16.20
C ALA A 404 -11.55 22.89 16.93
N GLU A 405 -11.22 23.13 18.19
CA GLU A 405 -11.77 24.22 19.00
C GLU A 405 -11.45 25.59 18.38
N TYR A 406 -10.21 25.81 17.94
CA TYR A 406 -9.83 27.04 17.25
C TYR A 406 -10.62 27.23 15.95
N THR A 407 -10.72 26.19 15.13
CA THR A 407 -11.43 26.26 13.85
C THR A 407 -12.91 26.56 14.07
N ASN A 408 -13.57 25.84 14.98
CA ASN A 408 -14.97 26.07 15.33
C ASN A 408 -15.23 27.49 15.86
N ALA A 409 -14.32 28.02 16.68
CA ALA A 409 -14.53 29.31 17.34
C ALA A 409 -14.22 30.52 16.45
N PHE A 410 -13.22 30.41 15.56
CA PHE A 410 -12.68 31.56 14.84
C PHE A 410 -12.85 31.50 13.33
N LEU A 411 -13.00 30.30 12.75
CA LEU A 411 -13.00 30.09 11.30
C LEU A 411 -14.38 29.66 10.77
N ASP A 412 -15.07 28.78 11.47
CA ASP A 412 -16.39 28.31 11.04
C ASP A 412 -17.48 29.40 11.18
N PRO A 413 -18.46 29.44 10.26
CA PRO A 413 -19.68 30.21 10.45
C PRO A 413 -20.57 29.58 11.54
N GLU A 414 -21.50 30.38 12.08
CA GLU A 414 -22.47 29.90 13.06
C GLU A 414 -23.28 28.70 12.52
N GLY A 415 -23.39 27.65 13.33
CA GLY A 415 -24.12 26.43 12.97
C GLY A 415 -23.29 25.38 12.20
N LYS A 416 -22.07 25.71 11.79
CA LYS A 416 -21.10 24.76 11.24
C LYS A 416 -20.10 24.31 12.32
N ARG A 417 -19.52 23.13 12.13
CA ARG A 417 -18.45 22.60 12.97
C ARG A 417 -17.52 21.70 12.17
N VAL A 418 -16.31 21.52 12.69
CA VAL A 418 -15.33 20.51 12.23
C VAL A 418 -15.93 19.11 12.36
N LEU A 419 -15.78 18.30 11.31
CA LEU A 419 -16.20 16.90 11.27
C LEU A 419 -15.08 15.93 10.91
N ILE A 420 -13.98 16.42 10.31
CA ILE A 420 -12.92 15.56 9.76
C ILE A 420 -11.57 15.94 10.33
N ASN A 421 -10.76 14.94 10.70
CA ASN A 421 -9.34 15.13 10.98
C ASN A 421 -8.50 14.62 9.81
N GLN A 422 -7.91 15.52 9.04
CA GLN A 422 -6.98 15.15 7.97
C GLN A 422 -5.59 14.96 8.59
N TRP A 423 -5.16 13.71 8.72
CA TRP A 423 -3.86 13.37 9.30
C TRP A 423 -2.71 13.95 8.47
N THR A 424 -1.75 14.55 9.16
CA THR A 424 -0.59 15.24 8.57
C THR A 424 0.63 14.32 8.52
N GLY A 425 1.63 14.70 7.73
CA GLY A 425 2.97 14.10 7.77
C GLY A 425 3.00 12.66 7.27
N ASP A 426 3.53 11.76 8.11
CA ASP A 426 3.56 10.32 7.84
C ASP A 426 2.18 9.65 7.83
N CYS A 427 1.13 10.38 8.25
CA CYS A 427 -0.24 9.88 8.39
C CYS A 427 -0.35 8.66 9.31
N ARG A 428 0.51 8.57 10.34
CA ARG A 428 0.57 7.46 11.30
C ARG A 428 0.26 7.90 12.72
N PRO A 429 -0.98 8.33 13.00
CA PRO A 429 -1.35 8.68 14.35
C PRO A 429 -1.24 7.48 15.29
N PRO A 430 -0.81 7.68 16.55
CA PRO A 430 -0.87 6.63 17.57
C PRO A 430 -2.33 6.27 17.88
N ALA A 431 -2.55 5.12 18.50
CA ALA A 431 -3.90 4.67 18.86
C ALA A 431 -4.65 5.67 19.76
N GLU A 432 -3.94 6.38 20.65
CA GLU A 432 -4.51 7.41 21.51
C GLU A 432 -4.98 8.64 20.72
N ALA A 433 -4.31 8.99 19.62
CA ALA A 433 -4.71 10.10 18.75
C ALA A 433 -5.99 9.76 17.99
N ILE A 434 -6.06 8.54 17.43
CA ILE A 434 -7.27 8.02 16.77
C ILE A 434 -8.43 8.00 17.77
N SER A 435 -8.20 7.45 18.96
CA SER A 435 -9.21 7.39 20.02
C SER A 435 -9.67 8.79 20.45
N LEU A 436 -8.77 9.78 20.49
CA LEU A 436 -9.13 11.16 20.79
C LEU A 436 -10.01 11.78 19.70
N ALA A 437 -9.67 11.58 18.42
CA ALA A 437 -10.47 12.03 17.29
C ALA A 437 -11.88 11.41 17.31
N ASP A 438 -11.97 10.09 17.48
CA ASP A 438 -13.23 9.34 17.59
C ASP A 438 -14.12 9.88 18.72
N ASN A 439 -13.53 10.12 19.91
CA ASN A 439 -14.25 10.65 21.07
C ASN A 439 -14.79 12.08 20.85
N LEU A 440 -14.16 12.84 19.96
CA LEU A 440 -14.61 14.18 19.55
C LEU A 440 -15.65 14.11 18.41
N GLY A 441 -15.91 12.92 17.87
CA GLY A 441 -16.79 12.73 16.71
C GLY A 441 -16.17 13.25 15.42
N LEU A 442 -14.84 13.21 15.32
CA LEU A 442 -14.10 13.51 14.11
C LEU A 442 -13.86 12.20 13.34
N GLU A 443 -14.21 12.19 12.05
CA GLU A 443 -13.92 11.09 11.13
C GLU A 443 -12.48 11.14 10.58
#